data_AF-A0AAV1UI87-F1
#
_entry.id   AF-A0AAV1UI87-F1
#
_cell.length_a   1.000
_cell.length_b   1.000
_cell.length_c   1.000
_cell.angle_alpha   90.00
_cell.angle_beta   90.00
_cell.angle_gamma   90.00
#
_symmetry.space_group_name_H-M   'P 1'
#
loop_
_entity.id
_entity.type
_entity.pdbx_description
1 polymer ?
#
loop_
_entity_poly.entity_id
_entity_poly.type
_entity_poly.pdbx_seq_one_letter_code
_entity_poly.pdbx_strand_id
1 'polypeptide(L)'
;MPMRDYVQMARHLASCIVTHPTDKYTQVNVFIDGMREGQTCLSLERAEPATLEEAFAIAFREDFRVTKAYNKPSSVTDVKSAGLKHMEIDAIESSSDRRRATFYKGDVRSGRQLISFRCRKPGYRAAECRAPAPMSVHATDTHHKGGAPLTRPKNGRDQ
;
A
#
# COMPACT_ATOMS: atom_id res chain seq x y z
N MET A 1 17.77 -7.24 21.69
CA MET A 1 18.48 -6.48 22.74
C MET A 1 17.78 -5.14 22.91
N PRO A 2 17.51 -4.64 24.13
CA PRO A 2 16.88 -3.34 24.31
C PRO A 2 17.81 -2.21 23.88
N MET A 3 17.24 -1.09 23.43
CA MET A 3 17.99 0.00 22.79
C MET A 3 19.10 0.59 23.67
N ARG A 4 18.87 0.69 24.98
CA ARG A 4 19.87 1.19 25.93
C ARG A 4 21.14 0.33 25.95
N ASP A 5 21.00 -1.00 25.90
CA ASP A 5 22.11 -1.94 26.00
C ASP A 5 22.92 -1.89 24.68
N TYR A 6 22.23 -1.71 23.54
CA TYR A 6 22.87 -1.48 22.24
C TYR A 6 23.71 -0.21 22.21
N VAL A 7 23.15 0.91 22.65
CA VAL A 7 23.86 2.19 22.68
C VAL A 7 25.05 2.15 23.63
N GLN A 8 24.92 1.49 24.78
CA GLN A 8 26.04 1.32 25.72
C GLN A 8 27.18 0.49 25.11
N MET A 9 26.84 -0.61 24.44
CA MET A 9 27.82 -1.42 23.71
C MET A 9 28.50 -0.61 22.60
N ALA A 10 27.74 0.14 21.81
CA ALA A 10 28.29 0.99 20.75
C ALA A 10 29.25 2.06 21.30
N ARG A 11 28.89 2.74 22.40
CA ARG A 11 29.79 3.70 23.08
C ARG A 11 31.06 3.02 23.60
N HIS A 12 30.92 1.86 24.21
CA HIS A 12 32.06 1.13 24.72
C HIS A 12 33.01 0.74 23.58
N LEU A 13 32.49 0.22 22.47
CA LEU A 13 33.29 -0.09 21.29
C LEU A 13 34.00 1.16 20.74
N ALA A 14 33.30 2.28 20.58
CA ALA A 14 33.90 3.53 20.15
C ALA A 14 35.02 4.00 21.10
N SER A 15 34.86 3.80 22.41
CA SER A 15 35.89 4.14 23.41
C SER A 15 37.11 3.22 23.41
N CYS A 16 36.94 1.96 22.96
CA CYS A 16 38.04 0.98 22.94
C CYS A 16 39.00 1.18 21.76
N ILE A 17 38.59 1.91 20.71
CA ILE A 17 39.40 2.13 19.51
C ILE A 17 40.33 3.33 19.74
N VAL A 18 41.42 3.09 20.46
CA VAL A 18 42.39 4.13 20.88
C VAL A 18 43.50 4.34 19.86
N THR A 19 43.94 3.29 19.17
CA THR A 19 45.17 3.32 18.34
C THR A 19 44.95 3.91 16.95
N HIS A 20 43.81 3.59 16.33
CA HIS A 20 43.42 4.11 15.01
C HIS A 20 41.93 4.47 15.05
N PRO A 21 41.57 5.65 15.59
CA PRO A 21 40.18 6.05 15.73
C PRO A 21 39.51 6.07 14.36
N THR A 22 38.39 5.36 14.25
CA THR A 22 37.59 5.32 13.04
C THR A 22 36.96 6.70 12.79
N ASP A 23 36.86 7.12 11.53
CA ASP A 23 36.19 8.38 11.20
C ASP A 23 34.74 8.42 11.68
N LYS A 24 34.26 9.60 12.06
CA LYS A 24 32.92 9.82 12.63
C LYS A 24 31.82 9.31 11.71
N TYR A 25 31.95 9.53 10.40
CA TYR A 25 30.97 9.06 9.42
C TYR A 25 30.88 7.54 9.42
N THR A 26 32.04 6.87 9.47
CA THR A 26 32.09 5.41 9.51
C THR A 26 31.52 4.88 10.82
N GLN A 27 31.82 5.51 11.95
CA GLN A 27 31.25 5.11 13.25
C GLN A 27 29.72 5.23 13.26
N VAL A 28 29.18 6.31 12.70
CA VAL A 28 27.72 6.52 12.57
C VAL A 28 27.12 5.47 11.65
N ASN A 29 27.67 5.25 10.46
CA ASN A 29 27.13 4.26 9.53
C ASN A 29 27.16 2.86 10.11
N VAL A 30 28.26 2.44 10.76
CA VAL A 30 28.33 1.14 11.44
C VAL A 30 27.26 1.02 12.54
N PHE A 31 26.99 2.11 13.27
CA PHE A 31 25.92 2.12 14.27
C PHE A 31 24.53 1.98 13.63
N ILE A 32 24.25 2.69 12.53
CA ILE A 32 22.99 2.62 11.78
C ILE A 32 22.82 1.24 11.14
N ASP A 33 23.83 0.72 10.47
CA ASP A 33 23.82 -0.60 9.82
C ASP A 33 23.64 -1.74 10.83
N GLY A 34 24.19 -1.58 12.04
CA GLY A 34 24.01 -2.53 13.14
C GLY A 34 22.61 -2.50 13.78
N MET A 35 21.79 -1.47 13.48
CA MET A 35 20.41 -1.40 13.92
C MET A 35 19.55 -2.34 13.08
N ARG A 36 18.77 -3.21 13.74
CA ARG A 36 17.75 -4.02 13.05
C ARG A 36 16.68 -3.13 12.40
N GLU A 37 16.14 -3.59 11.28
CA GLU A 37 15.01 -3.00 10.57
C GLU A 37 13.88 -2.57 11.52
N GLY A 38 13.28 -1.40 11.27
CA GLY A 38 12.20 -0.85 12.09
C GLY A 38 12.16 0.68 12.06
N GLN A 39 11.24 1.28 12.83
CA GLN A 39 11.06 2.74 12.86
C GLN A 39 12.31 3.51 13.30
N THR A 40 13.08 2.93 14.22
CA THR A 40 14.31 3.55 14.69
C THR A 40 15.39 3.60 13.60
N CYS A 41 15.54 2.54 12.80
CA CYS A 41 16.47 2.51 11.67
C CYS A 41 16.05 3.51 10.58
N LEU A 42 14.77 3.51 10.19
CA LEU A 42 14.20 4.47 9.26
C LEU A 42 14.39 5.93 9.71
N SER A 43 14.25 6.19 11.01
CA SER A 43 14.42 7.52 11.59
C SER A 43 15.87 7.99 11.55
N LEU A 44 16.84 7.08 11.64
CA LEU A 44 18.26 7.37 11.55
C LEU A 44 18.67 7.67 10.10
N GLU A 45 18.23 6.84 9.15
CA GLU A 45 18.51 7.04 7.72
C GLU A 45 17.97 8.40 7.23
N ARG A 46 16.76 8.78 7.67
CA ARG A 46 16.15 10.07 7.27
C ARG A 46 16.77 11.29 7.93
N ALA A 47 17.30 11.12 9.14
CA ALA A 47 17.84 12.24 9.91
C ALA A 47 19.31 12.52 9.58
N GLU A 48 20.00 11.58 8.93
CA GLU A 48 21.42 11.69 8.53
C GLU A 48 22.30 12.26 9.66
N PRO A 49 22.38 11.60 10.83
CA PRO A 49 23.15 12.12 11.96
C PRO A 49 24.62 12.29 11.60
N ALA A 50 25.23 13.40 12.00
CA ALA A 50 26.64 13.68 11.73
C ALA A 50 27.56 13.08 12.81
N THR A 51 27.00 12.71 13.95
CA THR A 51 27.74 12.20 15.12
C THR A 51 27.05 10.99 15.75
N LEU A 52 27.82 10.17 16.47
CA LEU A 52 27.27 9.04 17.23
C LEU A 52 26.28 9.50 18.31
N GLU A 53 26.55 10.63 18.95
CA GLU A 53 25.70 11.21 19.99
C GLU A 53 24.33 11.62 19.46
N GLU A 54 24.29 12.24 18.27
CA GLU A 54 23.05 12.54 17.56
C GLU A 54 22.29 11.27 17.18
N ALA A 55 22.99 10.27 16.65
CA ALA A 55 22.42 8.97 16.33
C ALA A 55 21.80 8.31 17.59
N PHE A 56 22.49 8.35 18.73
CA PHE A 56 21.97 7.85 20.00
C PHE A 56 20.72 8.62 20.44
N ALA A 57 20.71 9.95 20.32
CA ALA A 57 19.55 10.77 20.69
C ALA A 57 18.32 10.46 19.82
N ILE A 58 18.51 10.27 18.51
CA ILE A 58 17.45 9.83 17.59
C ILE A 58 16.95 8.44 17.99
N ALA A 59 17.88 7.52 18.23
CA ALA A 59 17.59 6.14 18.58
C ALA A 59 16.74 6.03 19.85
N PHE A 60 17.09 6.76 20.92
CA PHE A 60 16.30 6.80 22.15
C PHE A 60 14.94 7.46 21.99
N ARG A 61 14.87 8.56 21.23
CA ARG A 61 13.61 9.27 21.01
C ARG A 61 12.60 8.37 20.30
N GLU A 62 13.03 7.61 19.33
CA GLU A 62 12.15 6.71 18.58
C GLU A 62 11.82 5.45 19.38
N ASP A 63 12.78 4.84 20.08
CA ASP A 63 12.50 3.72 20.99
C ASP A 63 11.44 4.08 22.04
N PHE A 64 11.54 5.29 22.60
CA PHE A 64 10.54 5.80 23.53
C PHE A 64 9.17 6.00 22.86
N ARG A 65 9.12 6.56 21.65
CA ARG A 65 7.86 6.76 20.90
C ARG A 65 7.19 5.43 20.58
N VAL A 66 7.96 4.47 20.09
CA VAL A 66 7.52 3.12 19.75
C VAL A 66 7.02 2.41 21.01
N THR A 67 7.83 2.38 22.07
CA THR A 67 7.45 1.76 23.36
C THR A 67 6.21 2.42 23.95
N LYS A 68 6.10 3.75 23.90
CA LYS A 68 4.93 4.49 24.37
C LYS A 68 3.69 4.21 23.53
N ALA A 69 3.81 4.03 22.22
CA ALA A 69 2.69 3.70 21.34
C ALA A 69 2.13 2.30 21.66
N TYR A 70 3.00 1.32 21.91
CA TYR A 70 2.58 -0.04 22.28
C TYR A 70 2.08 -0.15 23.72
N ASN A 71 2.63 0.64 24.65
CA ASN A 71 2.19 0.67 26.05
C ASN A 71 1.00 1.59 26.29
N LYS A 72 0.58 2.36 25.28
CA LYS A 72 -0.66 3.12 25.37
C LYS A 72 -1.78 2.08 25.36
N PRO A 73 -2.59 1.96 26.43
CA PRO A 73 -3.78 1.12 26.35
C PRO A 73 -4.55 1.61 25.13
N SER A 74 -4.90 0.71 24.21
CA SER A 74 -5.93 0.98 23.22
C SER A 74 -7.18 1.29 24.01
N SER A 75 -7.34 2.55 24.41
CA SER A 75 -8.66 3.08 24.62
C SER A 75 -9.29 2.98 23.25
N VAL A 76 -10.00 1.87 23.04
CA VAL A 76 -11.27 1.90 22.33
C VAL A 76 -12.11 2.92 23.10
N THR A 77 -11.78 4.20 22.94
CA THR A 77 -12.80 5.22 22.95
C THR A 77 -13.61 4.85 21.73
N ASP A 78 -14.84 4.38 21.95
CA ASP A 78 -15.93 4.73 21.07
C ASP A 78 -15.71 6.18 20.66
N VAL A 79 -15.13 6.37 19.47
CA VAL A 79 -15.06 7.67 18.84
C VAL A 79 -16.50 7.94 18.44
N LYS A 80 -17.27 8.43 19.41
CA LYS A 80 -18.38 9.31 19.09
C LYS A 80 -17.70 10.47 18.39
N SER A 81 -17.76 10.41 17.06
CA SER A 81 -17.23 11.35 16.07
C SER A 81 -17.53 12.80 16.47
N ALA A 82 -16.71 13.35 17.35
CA ALA A 82 -16.80 14.72 17.80
C ALA A 82 -15.62 15.47 17.19
N GLY A 83 -15.85 16.03 16.01
CA GLY A 83 -15.14 17.24 15.59
C GLY A 83 -14.06 17.13 14.52
N LEU A 84 -13.72 15.95 13.98
CA LEU A 84 -13.07 15.92 12.67
C LEU A 84 -14.18 15.96 11.63
N LYS A 85 -14.37 17.13 11.00
CA LYS A 85 -15.16 17.20 9.76
C LYS A 85 -14.58 16.15 8.82
N HIS A 86 -15.38 15.13 8.53
CA HIS A 86 -15.14 14.21 7.44
C HIS A 86 -14.87 15.05 6.20
N MET A 87 -13.61 15.10 5.76
CA MET A 87 -13.28 15.76 4.51
C MET A 87 -13.86 14.87 3.42
N GLU A 88 -14.95 15.34 2.80
CA GLU A 88 -15.49 14.70 1.62
C GLU A 88 -14.45 14.86 0.52
N ILE A 89 -13.85 13.74 0.12
CA ILE A 89 -12.98 13.71 -1.05
C ILE A 89 -13.93 13.76 -2.23
N ASP A 90 -14.05 14.93 -2.86
CA ASP A 90 -14.85 15.09 -4.07
C ASP A 90 -14.27 14.19 -5.17
N ALA A 91 -15.05 13.19 -5.55
CA ALA A 91 -14.72 12.36 -6.69
C ALA A 91 -14.74 13.26 -7.94
N ILE A 92 -13.60 13.39 -8.62
CA ILE A 92 -13.55 14.01 -9.94
C ILE A 92 -14.39 13.14 -10.86
N GLU A 93 -15.59 13.61 -11.22
CA GLU A 93 -16.48 12.92 -12.15
C GLU A 93 -15.86 12.99 -13.56
N SER A 94 -15.14 11.94 -13.95
CA SER A 94 -14.80 11.76 -15.36
C SER A 94 -16.10 11.57 -16.14
N SER A 95 -16.37 12.45 -17.11
CA SER A 95 -17.57 12.53 -17.95
C SER A 95 -17.78 11.34 -18.91
N SER A 96 -17.56 10.12 -18.42
CA SER A 96 -17.89 8.90 -19.13
C SER A 96 -18.39 7.86 -18.15
N ASP A 97 -19.70 7.64 -18.21
CA ASP A 97 -20.43 6.43 -17.80
C ASP A 97 -21.37 6.60 -16.58
N ARG A 98 -22.54 7.19 -16.88
CA ARG A 98 -23.74 7.36 -16.03
C ARG A 98 -24.35 6.04 -15.49
N ARG A 99 -23.60 4.94 -15.40
CA ARG A 99 -24.10 3.63 -14.98
C ARG A 99 -23.38 3.00 -13.78
N ARG A 100 -22.43 3.68 -13.13
CA ARG A 100 -21.64 3.08 -12.01
C ARG A 100 -21.72 3.79 -10.66
N ALA A 101 -22.51 4.85 -10.52
CA ALA A 101 -22.76 5.45 -9.21
C ALA A 101 -23.92 4.72 -8.51
N THR A 102 -23.63 3.89 -7.49
CA THR A 102 -24.47 3.54 -6.31
C THR A 102 -24.08 2.21 -5.61
N PHE A 103 -22.86 1.69 -5.76
CA PHE A 103 -22.51 0.39 -5.13
C PHE A 103 -21.98 0.45 -3.69
N TYR A 104 -21.81 1.63 -3.08
CA TYR A 104 -21.29 1.74 -1.70
C TYR A 104 -22.11 2.68 -0.82
N LYS A 105 -23.40 2.42 -0.67
CA LYS A 105 -24.10 2.69 0.60
C LYS A 105 -25.38 1.88 0.63
N GLY A 106 -25.44 0.93 1.56
CA GLY A 106 -26.67 0.21 1.87
C GLY A 106 -27.69 1.21 2.42
N ASP A 107 -28.58 1.67 1.54
CA ASP A 107 -29.76 2.40 1.95
C ASP A 107 -30.87 1.39 2.27
N VAL A 108 -31.17 1.26 3.55
CA VAL A 108 -32.26 0.43 4.12
C VAL A 108 -33.65 1.05 3.82
N ARG A 109 -33.73 2.19 3.13
CA ARG A 109 -34.99 2.95 2.97
C ARG A 109 -35.44 3.26 1.54
N SER A 110 -34.85 2.65 0.52
CA SER A 110 -35.40 2.73 -0.83
C SER A 110 -36.21 1.47 -1.13
N GLY A 111 -37.55 1.60 -1.15
CA GLY A 111 -38.50 0.57 -1.58
C GLY A 111 -38.36 0.12 -3.06
N ARG A 112 -37.18 0.28 -3.65
CA ARG A 112 -36.83 -0.34 -4.93
C ARG A 112 -36.42 -1.77 -4.64
N GLN A 113 -37.24 -2.72 -5.12
CA GLN A 113 -36.94 -4.14 -5.00
C GLN A 113 -35.53 -4.42 -5.51
N LEU A 114 -34.70 -5.03 -4.67
CA LEU A 114 -33.36 -5.45 -5.04
C LEU A 114 -33.47 -6.52 -6.13
N ILE A 115 -32.95 -6.23 -7.32
CA ILE A 115 -32.95 -7.13 -8.47
C ILE A 115 -31.58 -7.84 -8.54
N SER A 116 -31.57 -9.17 -8.59
CA SER A 116 -30.32 -9.91 -8.80
C SER A 116 -29.76 -9.67 -10.21
N PHE A 117 -28.48 -9.27 -10.31
CA PHE A 117 -27.81 -9.07 -11.60
C PHE A 117 -27.71 -10.34 -12.45
N ARG A 118 -27.76 -11.53 -11.83
CA ARG A 118 -27.65 -12.81 -12.54
C ARG A 118 -28.93 -13.21 -13.27
N CYS A 119 -30.10 -12.92 -12.72
CA CYS A 119 -31.38 -13.42 -13.25
C CYS A 119 -32.46 -12.34 -13.42
N ARG A 120 -32.16 -11.09 -13.01
CA ARG A 120 -33.07 -9.94 -12.99
C ARG A 120 -34.39 -10.14 -12.21
N LYS A 121 -34.43 -11.08 -11.26
CA LYS A 121 -35.59 -11.27 -10.36
C LYS A 121 -35.45 -10.43 -9.09
N PRO A 122 -36.54 -9.79 -8.63
CA PRO A 122 -36.57 -9.08 -7.35
C PRO A 122 -36.73 -10.03 -6.16
N GLY A 123 -36.37 -9.55 -4.96
CA GLY A 123 -36.80 -10.17 -3.70
C GLY A 123 -35.77 -11.05 -2.98
N TYR A 124 -34.53 -11.12 -3.46
CA TYR A 124 -33.45 -11.85 -2.80
C TYR A 124 -32.08 -11.26 -3.13
N ARG A 125 -31.06 -11.54 -2.30
CA ARG A 125 -29.70 -10.98 -2.47
C ARG A 125 -28.95 -11.72 -3.57
N ALA A 126 -28.03 -11.05 -4.27
CA ALA A 126 -27.27 -11.68 -5.37
C ALA A 126 -26.50 -12.96 -4.94
N ALA A 127 -26.07 -13.04 -3.67
CA ALA A 127 -25.43 -14.22 -3.08
C ALA A 127 -26.38 -15.43 -2.95
N GLU A 128 -27.69 -15.19 -2.84
CA GLU A 128 -28.72 -16.24 -2.74
C GLU A 128 -29.19 -16.72 -4.13
N CYS A 129 -28.69 -16.10 -5.22
CA CYS A 129 -29.08 -16.45 -6.58
C CYS A 129 -28.45 -17.77 -7.04
N ARG A 130 -29.27 -18.79 -7.25
CA ARG A 130 -28.83 -20.07 -7.87
C ARG A 130 -28.70 -20.05 -9.40
N ALA A 131 -28.84 -18.89 -10.04
CA ALA A 131 -28.65 -18.79 -11.49
C ALA A 131 -27.15 -18.93 -11.81
N PRO A 132 -26.78 -19.66 -12.89
CA PRO A 132 -25.39 -19.77 -13.33
C PRO A 132 -24.76 -18.38 -13.50
N ALA A 133 -23.51 -18.22 -13.10
CA ALA A 133 -22.80 -16.96 -13.34
C ALA A 133 -22.66 -16.75 -14.86
N PRO A 134 -22.97 -15.55 -15.38
CA PRO A 134 -22.72 -15.27 -16.78
C PRO A 134 -21.21 -15.41 -17.04
N MET A 135 -20.83 -16.32 -17.91
CA MET A 135 -19.43 -16.51 -18.30
C MET A 135 -18.99 -15.27 -19.09
N SER A 136 -17.89 -14.65 -18.67
CA SER A 136 -17.31 -13.57 -19.46
C SER A 136 -16.73 -14.16 -20.75
N VAL A 137 -17.31 -13.79 -21.89
CA VAL A 137 -16.67 -14.01 -23.19
C VAL A 137 -15.58 -12.94 -23.30
N HIS A 138 -14.39 -13.24 -22.80
CA HIS A 138 -13.22 -12.45 -23.17
C HIS A 138 -12.94 -12.72 -24.65
N ALA A 139 -13.13 -11.71 -25.49
CA ALA A 139 -12.73 -11.73 -26.89
C ALA A 139 -11.21 -11.90 -26.96
N THR A 140 -10.76 -13.13 -27.20
CA THR A 140 -9.41 -13.44 -27.64
C THR A 140 -9.37 -13.32 -29.16
N ASP A 141 -9.07 -12.14 -29.69
CA ASP A 141 -8.59 -12.01 -31.06
C ASP A 141 -7.07 -12.20 -31.05
N THR A 142 -6.66 -13.47 -31.11
CA THR A 142 -5.29 -13.88 -31.45
C THR A 142 -5.28 -14.43 -32.86
N HIS A 143 -4.50 -13.77 -33.72
CA HIS A 143 -4.10 -14.20 -35.05
C HIS A 143 -3.82 -15.71 -35.16
N HIS A 144 -4.48 -16.38 -36.11
CA HIS A 144 -3.90 -17.58 -36.73
C HIS A 144 -4.20 -17.69 -38.24
N LYS A 145 -3.09 -17.80 -38.98
CA LYS A 145 -2.95 -18.06 -40.41
C LYS A 145 -3.39 -19.49 -40.74
N GLY A 146 -3.95 -19.70 -41.94
CA GLY A 146 -3.49 -20.82 -42.79
C GLY A 146 -4.52 -21.62 -43.61
N GLY A 147 -4.57 -21.33 -44.92
CA GLY A 147 -4.79 -22.29 -46.03
C GLY A 147 -6.21 -22.37 -46.62
N ALA A 148 -6.49 -22.42 -47.93
CA ALA A 148 -5.72 -22.46 -49.21
C ALA A 148 -6.74 -22.34 -50.41
N PRO A 149 -6.42 -22.58 -51.70
CA PRO A 149 -5.75 -21.69 -52.67
C PRO A 149 -6.55 -21.43 -54.00
N LEU A 150 -5.88 -20.76 -54.98
CA LEU A 150 -6.21 -20.50 -56.41
C LEU A 150 -7.22 -19.36 -56.66
N THR A 151 -7.05 -18.39 -57.57
CA THR A 151 -6.29 -18.26 -58.85
C THR A 151 -5.91 -16.80 -59.13
N ARG A 152 -4.71 -16.60 -59.69
CA ARG A 152 -4.18 -15.36 -60.28
C ARG A 152 -4.82 -15.11 -61.65
N PRO A 153 -4.96 -13.84 -62.09
CA PRO A 153 -4.54 -13.52 -63.45
C PRO A 153 -3.60 -12.31 -63.53
N LYS A 154 -2.96 -12.23 -64.69
CA LYS A 154 -1.78 -11.45 -65.09
C LYS A 154 -2.21 -10.43 -66.16
N ASN A 155 -1.34 -9.44 -66.38
CA ASN A 155 -1.28 -8.44 -67.47
C ASN A 155 -1.73 -7.04 -67.00
N GLY A 156 -1.02 -5.92 -67.23
CA GLY A 156 0.11 -5.64 -68.12
C GLY A 156 -0.31 -4.73 -69.28
N ARG A 157 0.33 -3.54 -69.35
CA ARG A 157 0.43 -2.51 -70.41
C ARG A 157 -0.60 -1.37 -70.49
N ASP A 158 -0.05 -0.16 -70.32
CA ASP A 158 0.02 0.97 -71.26
C ASP A 158 -1.17 1.21 -72.20
N GLN A 159 -1.84 2.35 -71.96
CA GLN A 159 -1.91 3.48 -72.90
C GLN A 159 -2.32 4.76 -72.16
#